data_AF-A0AAW5HLB8-F1
#
_entry.id   AF-A0AAW5HLB8-F1
#
_cell.length_a   1.000
_cell.length_b   1.000
_cell.length_c   1.000
_cell.angle_alpha   90.00
_cell.angle_beta   90.00
_cell.angle_gamma   90.00
#
_symmetry.space_group_name_H-M   'P 1'
#
loop_
_entity.id
_entity.type
_entity.pdbx_description
1 polymer ?
#
loop_
_entity_poly.entity_id
_entity_poly.type
_entity_poly.pdbx_seq_one_letter_code
_entity_poly.pdbx_strand_id
1 'polypeptide(L)' 'MNRRKKIKQLLQAHAKKASAKLAPRKPKYICKADRLKMEAEAAGDAHQLAD' A
#
# COMPACT_ATOMS: atom_id res chain seq x y z
N MET A 1 20.97 -30.40 2.61
CA MET A 1 19.57 -30.20 3.06
C MET A 1 19.45 -30.65 4.50
N ASN A 2 19.63 -29.73 5.44
CA ASN A 2 19.59 -30.01 6.87
C ASN A 2 18.29 -29.38 7.41
N ARG A 3 17.53 -30.09 8.26
CA ARG A 3 16.20 -29.64 8.74
C ARG A 3 16.24 -28.20 9.28
N ARG A 4 17.30 -27.86 10.02
CA ARG A 4 17.54 -26.50 10.55
C ARG A 4 17.60 -25.43 9.45
N LYS A 5 18.30 -25.68 8.35
CA LYS A 5 18.37 -24.75 7.20
C LYS A 5 17.00 -24.61 6.52
N LYS A 6 16.26 -25.71 6.35
CA LYS A 6 14.93 -25.69 5.73
C LYS A 6 13.92 -24.89 6.55
N ILE A 7 13.90 -25.08 7.87
CA ILE A 7 13.05 -24.31 8.79
C ILE A 7 13.41 -22.82 8.71
N LYS A 8 14.69 -22.47 8.78
CA LYS A 8 15.14 -21.08 8.68
C LYS A 8 14.72 -20.43 7.36
N GLN A 9 14.86 -21.14 6.25
CA GLN A 9 14.46 -20.68 4.92
C GLN A 9 12.94 -20.44 4.82
N LEU A 10 12.13 -21.36 5.35
CA LEU A 10 10.67 -21.23 5.37
C LEU A 10 10.23 -20.02 6.22
N LEU A 11 10.77 -19.88 7.44
CA LEU A 11 10.43 -18.77 8.33
C LEU A 11 10.79 -17.41 7.71
N GLN A 12 11.97 -17.30 7.10
CA GLN A 12 12.38 -16.08 6.40
C GLN A 12 11.47 -15.75 5.22
N ALA A 13 11.08 -16.75 4.42
CA ALA A 13 10.16 -16.56 3.31
C ALA A 13 8.76 -16.10 3.78
N HIS A 14 8.27 -16.66 4.89
CA HIS A 14 6.98 -16.29 5.46
C HIS A 14 7.00 -14.87 6.03
N ALA A 15 8.06 -14.51 6.76
CA ALA A 15 8.26 -13.16 7.28
C ALA A 15 8.30 -12.11 6.15
N LYS A 16 9.04 -12.40 5.06
CA LYS A 16 9.11 -11.51 3.88
C LYS A 16 7.76 -11.35 3.17
N LYS A 17 6.95 -12.41 3.11
CA LYS A 17 5.59 -12.35 2.55
C LYS A 17 4.64 -11.54 3.43
N ALA A 18 4.74 -11.69 4.75
CA ALA A 18 3.93 -10.91 5.70
C ALA A 18 4.29 -9.43 5.65
N SER A 19 5.58 -9.08 5.63
CA SER A 19 6.03 -7.69 5.55
C SER A 19 5.65 -7.04 4.23
N ALA A 20 5.71 -7.76 3.10
CA ALA A 20 5.29 -7.24 1.80
C ALA A 20 3.78 -6.95 1.72
N LYS A 21 2.95 -7.64 2.51
CA LYS A 21 1.50 -7.39 2.59
C LYS A 21 1.17 -6.19 3.49
N LEU A 22 1.90 -6.05 4.59
CA LEU A 22 1.69 -4.98 5.57
C LEU A 22 2.36 -3.66 5.18
N ALA A 23 3.41 -3.72 4.34
CA ALA A 23 4.15 -2.54 3.93
C ALA A 23 3.24 -1.56 3.17
N PRO A 24 3.32 -0.25 3.47
CA PRO A 24 2.59 0.76 2.74
C PRO A 24 3.01 0.72 1.27
N ARG A 25 2.03 0.51 0.39
CA ARG A 25 2.25 0.59 -1.06
C ARG A 25 2.63 2.02 -1.41
N LYS A 26 3.53 2.17 -2.40
CA LYS A 26 3.83 3.50 -2.97
C LYS A 26 2.51 4.18 -3.36
N PRO A 27 2.39 5.50 -3.15
CA PRO A 27 1.21 6.23 -3.56
C PRO A 27 0.96 5.95 -5.04
N LYS A 28 -0.30 5.65 -5.37
CA LYS A 28 -0.71 5.25 -6.70
C LYS A 28 -0.32 6.38 -7.66
N TYR A 29 0.33 6.05 -8.76
CA TYR A 29 0.64 7.05 -9.77
C TYR A 29 -0.68 7.48 -10.44
N ILE A 30 -1.06 8.74 -10.23
CA ILE A 30 -2.26 9.36 -10.77
C ILE A 30 -1.80 10.29 -11.89
N CYS A 31 -2.37 10.15 -13.09
CA CYS A 31 -2.00 11.00 -14.22
C CYS A 31 -2.48 12.45 -13.97
N LYS A 32 -1.94 13.44 -14.71
CA LYS A 32 -2.27 14.87 -14.48
C LYS A 32 -3.79 15.14 -14.55
N ALA A 33 -4.50 14.47 -15.44
CA ALA A 33 -5.95 14.61 -15.58
C ALA A 33 -6.71 14.07 -14.37
N ASP A 34 -6.30 12.92 -13.85
CA ASP A 34 -6.95 12.30 -12.70
C ASP A 34 -6.66 13.05 -11.39
N ARG A 35 -5.49 13.72 -11.31
CA ARG A 35 -5.17 14.60 -10.17
C ARG A 35 -6.09 15.81 -10.12
N LEU A 36 -6.33 16.47 -11.26
CA LEU A 36 -7.25 17.60 -11.36
C LEU A 36 -8.68 17.19 -10.98
N LYS A 37 -9.12 15.99 -11.38
CA LYS A 37 -10.43 15.46 -11.00
C LYS A 37 -10.52 15.18 -9.50
N MET A 38 -9.49 14.59 -8.90
CA MET A 38 -9.47 14.33 -7.46
C MET A 38 -9.33 15.60 -6.62
N GLU A 39 -8.65 16.64 -7.10
CA GLU A 39 -8.61 17.95 -6.46
C GLU A 39 -9.98 18.65 -6.52
N ALA A 40 -10.70 18.54 -7.64
CA ALA A 40 -12.06 19.06 -7.78
C ALA A 40 -13.08 18.32 -6.89
N GLU A 41 -12.98 16.99 -6.79
CA GLU A 41 -13.83 16.20 -5.89
C GLU A 41 -13.50 16.44 -4.41
N ALA A 42 -12.21 16.50 -4.03
CA ALA A 42 -11.81 16.82 -2.67
C ALA A 42 -12.21 18.24 -2.23
N ALA A 43 -12.23 19.20 -3.15
CA ALA A 43 -12.74 20.55 -2.89
C ALA A 43 -14.27 20.57 -2.70
N GLY A 44 -15.01 19.68 -3.36
CA GLY A 44 -16.46 19.50 -3.18
C GLY A 44 -16.81 18.86 -1.84
N ASP A 45 -16.12 17.78 -1.47
CA ASP A 45 -16.35 17.07 -0.21
C ASP A 45 -15.98 17.90 1.03
N ALA A 46 -14.94 18.74 0.93
CA ALA A 46 -14.54 19.63 2.01
C ALA A 46 -15.57 20.76 2.29
N HIS A 47 -16.38 21.15 1.30
CA HIS A 47 -17.47 22.10 1.48
C HIS A 47 -18.68 21.46 2.16
N GLN A 48 -18.94 20.17 1.93
CA GLN A 48 -20.09 19.45 2.52
C GLN A 48 -19.88 19.03 3.99
N LEU A 49 -18.63 18.97 4.46
CA LEU A 49 -18.33 18.63 5.86
C LEU A 49 -18.29 19.84 6.80
N ALA A 50 -18.50 21.05 6.27
CA ALA A 50 -18.44 22.32 7.00
C ALA A 50 -19.82 22.99 7.20
N ASP A 51 -20.92 22.36 6.74
CA ASP A 51 -22.32 22.75 6.98
C ASP A 51 -23.02 21.81 7.97
#